data_AF-A0A6B4REF4-F1
#
_entry.id   AF-A0A6B4REF4-F1
#
_cell.length_a   1.000
_cell.length_b   1.000
_cell.length_c   1.000
_cell.angle_alpha   90.00
_cell.angle_beta   90.00
_cell.angle_gamma   90.00
#
_symmetry.space_group_name_H-M   'P 1'
#
loop_
_entity.id
_entity.type
_entity.pdbx_description
1 polymer ?
#
loop_
_entity_poly.entity_id
_entity_poly.type
_entity_poly.pdbx_seq_one_letter_code
_entity_poly.pdbx_strand_id
1 'polypeptide(L)'
;MSKMKEFQKTASGKIKLDWNSVEEEVGFKLHDNLKDFYSRILGSKNRILGSKNKSGIISGIIKFNSIEFVNRYVNKDNWLNDANSNNSYAEFTLCLLEQTNDKYISDFIEEAFWGEWTGGNDFGHRAYVGEILINMGQVSLLFNNDTGEFEWVDFGYGNFDTYSDNPYGIVADNTQEFLNKFKLVDI
;
A
#
# COMPACT_ATOMS: atom_id res chain seq x y z
N MET A 1 -0.03 -5.93 21.88
CA MET A 1 0.43 -6.56 20.62
C MET A 1 0.59 -5.43 19.60
N SER A 2 1.70 -5.38 18.84
CA SER A 2 1.85 -4.37 17.77
C SER A 2 0.67 -4.46 16.80
N LYS A 3 0.16 -3.31 16.36
CA LYS A 3 -0.98 -3.21 15.43
C LYS A 3 -0.71 -3.91 14.10
N MET A 4 0.55 -3.96 13.68
CA MET A 4 0.96 -4.74 12.52
C MET A 4 0.86 -6.26 12.78
N LYS A 5 1.24 -6.75 13.98
CA LYS A 5 1.03 -8.16 14.37
C LYS A 5 -0.46 -8.51 14.40
N GLU A 6 -1.32 -7.56 14.78
CA GLU A 6 -2.78 -7.72 14.71
C GLU A 6 -3.27 -7.79 13.26
N PHE A 7 -2.75 -6.92 12.39
CA PHE A 7 -3.09 -6.91 10.96
C PHE A 7 -2.75 -8.24 10.28
N GLN A 8 -1.54 -8.75 10.54
CA GLN A 8 -1.05 -10.02 9.98
C GLN A 8 -1.89 -11.24 10.37
N LYS A 9 -2.54 -11.20 11.55
CA LYS A 9 -3.29 -12.33 12.11
C LYS A 9 -4.80 -12.24 11.91
N THR A 10 -5.32 -11.04 11.70
CA THR A 10 -6.75 -10.83 11.52
C THR A 10 -7.15 -11.24 10.11
N ALA A 11 -8.16 -12.11 10.02
CA ALA A 11 -8.69 -12.58 8.73
C ALA A 11 -9.53 -11.51 8.02
N SER A 12 -9.63 -11.65 6.69
CA SER A 12 -10.53 -10.87 5.83
C SER A 12 -11.96 -10.77 6.39
N GLY A 13 -12.62 -9.64 6.16
CA GLY A 13 -14.04 -9.45 6.43
C GLY A 13 -14.40 -9.33 7.91
N LYS A 14 -13.40 -9.10 8.78
CA LYS A 14 -13.61 -8.84 10.21
C LYS A 14 -14.36 -7.52 10.42
N ILE A 15 -14.03 -6.52 9.63
CA ILE A 15 -14.79 -5.29 9.47
C ILE A 15 -15.78 -5.52 8.31
N LYS A 16 -17.06 -5.27 8.58
CA LYS A 16 -18.10 -5.33 7.54
C LYS A 16 -18.16 -3.98 6.85
N LEU A 17 -17.94 -4.00 5.54
CA LEU A 17 -17.89 -2.83 4.67
C LEU A 17 -18.83 -3.11 3.50
N ASP A 18 -19.62 -2.11 3.09
CA ASP A 18 -20.47 -2.23 1.91
C ASP A 18 -19.64 -1.94 0.64
N TRP A 19 -19.03 -3.00 0.12
CA TRP A 19 -18.22 -2.89 -1.10
C TRP A 19 -19.04 -2.53 -2.32
N ASN A 20 -20.34 -2.80 -2.37
CA ASN A 20 -21.13 -2.47 -3.56
C ASN A 20 -21.25 -0.96 -3.71
N SER A 21 -21.54 -0.25 -2.62
CA SER A 21 -21.60 1.21 -2.59
C SER A 21 -20.25 1.84 -2.99
N VAL A 22 -19.15 1.31 -2.46
CA VAL A 22 -17.79 1.78 -2.83
C VAL A 22 -17.49 1.52 -4.31
N GLU A 23 -17.82 0.34 -4.83
CA GLU A 23 -17.63 -0.04 -6.24
C GLU A 23 -18.47 0.81 -7.21
N GLU A 24 -19.67 1.22 -6.79
CA GLU A 24 -20.51 2.16 -7.54
C GLU A 24 -19.87 3.54 -7.62
N GLU A 25 -19.31 4.04 -6.51
CA GLU A 25 -18.65 5.36 -6.46
C GLU A 25 -17.38 5.40 -7.31
N VAL A 26 -16.50 4.38 -7.19
CA VAL A 26 -15.26 4.33 -7.98
C VAL A 26 -15.50 3.89 -9.44
N GLY A 27 -16.68 3.36 -9.76
CA GLY A 27 -17.06 2.99 -11.13
C GLY A 27 -16.46 1.68 -11.66
N PHE A 28 -15.83 0.87 -10.81
CA PHE A 28 -15.29 -0.44 -11.17
C PHE A 28 -15.32 -1.43 -9.99
N LYS A 29 -15.16 -2.71 -10.30
CA LYS A 29 -15.11 -3.77 -9.27
C LYS A 29 -13.77 -3.78 -8.57
N LEU A 30 -13.81 -3.75 -7.24
CA LEU A 30 -12.61 -3.84 -6.42
C LEU A 30 -12.16 -5.30 -6.35
N HIS A 31 -10.87 -5.53 -6.51
CA HIS A 31 -10.27 -6.85 -6.41
C HIS A 31 -10.37 -7.38 -4.98
N ASP A 32 -10.58 -8.68 -4.82
CA ASP A 32 -10.80 -9.31 -3.51
C ASP A 32 -9.62 -9.14 -2.55
N ASN A 33 -8.38 -9.07 -3.08
CA ASN A 33 -7.20 -8.76 -2.27
C ASN A 33 -7.28 -7.37 -1.62
N LEU A 34 -7.78 -6.34 -2.32
CA LEU A 34 -7.93 -4.99 -1.73
C LEU A 34 -9.00 -5.00 -0.64
N LYS A 35 -10.12 -5.67 -0.91
CA LYS A 35 -11.19 -5.86 0.07
C LYS A 35 -10.68 -6.59 1.29
N ASP A 36 -9.86 -7.63 1.09
CA ASP A 36 -9.19 -8.36 2.16
C ASP A 36 -8.30 -7.41 2.97
N PHE A 37 -7.44 -6.63 2.32
CA PHE A 37 -6.53 -5.70 2.99
C PHE A 37 -7.27 -4.72 3.91
N TYR A 38 -8.31 -4.04 3.42
CA TYR A 38 -9.00 -3.01 4.20
C TYR A 38 -10.06 -3.54 5.17
N SER A 39 -10.52 -4.78 5.04
CA SER A 39 -11.56 -5.35 5.92
C SER A 39 -11.02 -6.08 7.16
N ARG A 40 -9.70 -6.07 7.39
CA ARG A 40 -9.09 -6.75 8.55
C ARG A 40 -9.16 -5.91 9.83
N ILE A 41 -8.51 -4.75 9.84
CA ILE A 41 -8.42 -3.88 11.03
C ILE A 41 -8.50 -2.40 10.64
N LEU A 42 -8.79 -1.54 11.63
CA LEU A 42 -8.70 -0.08 11.46
C LEU A 42 -7.31 0.41 11.84
N GLY A 43 -6.79 1.39 11.11
CA GLY A 43 -5.54 2.09 11.41
C GLY A 43 -5.65 3.00 12.63
N SER A 44 -4.51 3.53 13.10
CA SER A 44 -4.48 4.54 14.16
C SER A 44 -4.69 5.93 13.57
N LYS A 45 -5.45 6.80 14.24
CA LYS A 45 -5.80 8.13 13.72
C LYS A 45 -4.54 8.92 13.38
N ASN A 46 -4.27 9.15 12.09
CA ASN A 46 -3.15 9.98 11.65
C ASN A 46 -3.30 10.38 10.18
N ARG A 47 -2.87 11.58 9.80
CA ARG A 47 -3.10 12.12 8.45
C ARG A 47 -1.90 11.84 7.55
N ILE A 48 -2.10 11.05 6.49
CA ILE A 48 -1.08 10.79 5.45
C ILE A 48 -1.67 10.95 4.04
N LEU A 49 -2.92 10.50 3.82
CA LEU A 49 -3.59 10.68 2.53
C LEU A 49 -4.27 12.05 2.43
N GLY A 50 -3.67 12.93 1.62
CA GLY A 50 -4.28 14.16 1.10
C GLY A 50 -4.75 15.19 2.13
N SER A 51 -5.12 16.35 1.62
CA SER A 51 -5.66 17.42 2.45
C SER A 51 -7.13 17.21 2.86
N LYS A 52 -7.88 16.34 2.16
CA LYS A 52 -9.34 16.25 2.31
C LYS A 52 -9.83 15.19 3.30
N ASN A 53 -9.12 14.07 3.46
CA ASN A 53 -9.61 12.92 4.23
C ASN A 53 -8.63 12.46 5.32
N LYS A 54 -9.14 11.84 6.38
CA LYS A 54 -8.30 11.27 7.46
C LYS A 54 -7.99 9.81 7.13
N SER A 55 -6.74 9.43 7.07
CA SER A 55 -6.35 8.02 7.03
C SER A 55 -6.23 7.44 8.44
N GLY A 56 -6.42 6.14 8.58
CA GLY A 56 -5.79 5.37 9.66
C GLY A 56 -4.39 4.95 9.20
N ILE A 57 -3.44 4.80 10.12
CA ILE A 57 -2.10 4.31 9.76
C ILE A 57 -1.63 3.18 10.66
N ILE A 58 -0.74 2.36 10.12
CA ILE A 58 0.14 1.49 10.88
C ILE A 58 1.55 1.80 10.45
N SER A 59 2.42 2.13 11.41
CA SER A 59 3.82 2.40 11.13
C SER A 59 4.74 1.69 12.12
N GLY A 60 6.01 1.57 11.75
CA GLY A 60 7.03 0.97 12.59
C GLY A 60 8.31 0.70 11.82
N ILE A 61 9.18 -0.13 12.42
CA ILE A 61 10.46 -0.54 11.82
C ILE A 61 10.40 -2.03 11.50
N ILE A 62 10.83 -2.39 10.30
CA ILE A 62 10.96 -3.78 9.84
C ILE A 62 12.42 -4.12 9.60
N LYS A 63 12.76 -5.40 9.76
CA LYS A 63 13.97 -5.94 9.14
C LYS A 63 13.73 -5.98 7.63
N PHE A 64 14.50 -5.20 6.90
CA PHE A 64 14.33 -5.01 5.46
C PHE A 64 15.46 -5.71 4.71
N ASN A 65 15.06 -6.56 3.76
CA ASN A 65 15.94 -7.18 2.78
C ASN A 65 15.24 -7.04 1.43
N SER A 66 15.77 -6.19 0.57
CA SER A 66 15.19 -5.85 -0.73
C SER A 66 15.05 -7.07 -1.66
N ILE A 67 15.94 -8.07 -1.55
CA ILE A 67 15.85 -9.33 -2.31
C ILE A 67 14.66 -10.17 -1.84
N GLU A 68 14.41 -10.23 -0.53
CA GLU A 68 13.27 -10.97 0.02
C GLU A 68 11.95 -10.19 -0.10
N PHE A 69 12.04 -8.86 -0.16
CA PHE A 69 10.89 -7.98 -0.23
C PHE A 69 10.21 -8.04 -1.60
N VAL A 70 10.99 -8.12 -2.70
CA VAL A 70 10.48 -8.13 -4.07
C VAL A 70 10.38 -9.56 -4.60
N ASN A 71 9.19 -9.98 -5.01
CA ASN A 71 8.97 -11.28 -5.64
C ASN A 71 9.48 -11.31 -7.09
N ARG A 72 9.21 -10.23 -7.84
CA ARG A 72 9.55 -10.12 -9.26
C ARG A 72 9.87 -8.68 -9.60
N TYR A 73 11.04 -8.43 -10.19
CA TYR A 73 11.35 -7.13 -10.78
C TYR A 73 10.74 -7.03 -12.19
N VAL A 74 10.35 -5.82 -12.57
CA VAL A 74 9.71 -5.55 -13.88
C VAL A 74 10.61 -4.66 -14.73
N ASN A 75 10.97 -3.49 -14.23
CA ASN A 75 11.67 -2.46 -15.02
C ASN A 75 13.04 -2.03 -14.46
N LYS A 76 13.36 -2.34 -13.19
CA LYS A 76 14.64 -1.94 -12.55
C LYS A 76 15.14 -2.96 -11.51
N ASP A 77 15.83 -4.00 -11.99
CA ASP A 77 16.22 -5.17 -11.18
C ASP A 77 17.13 -4.89 -9.96
N ASN A 78 17.90 -3.79 -9.97
CA ASN A 78 18.87 -3.50 -8.90
C ASN A 78 18.62 -2.20 -8.13
N TRP A 79 17.68 -1.37 -8.56
CA TRP A 79 17.52 -0.01 -7.98
C TRP A 79 17.26 -0.04 -6.48
N LEU A 80 16.37 -0.93 -6.02
CA LEU A 80 16.01 -1.01 -4.60
C LEU A 80 17.19 -1.46 -3.73
N ASN A 81 18.03 -2.36 -4.24
CA ASN A 81 19.24 -2.83 -3.56
C ASN A 81 20.25 -1.68 -3.44
N ASP A 82 20.51 -0.99 -4.54
CA ASP A 82 21.48 0.12 -4.61
C ASP A 82 21.03 1.28 -3.70
N ALA A 83 19.76 1.67 -3.78
CA ALA A 83 19.16 2.75 -3.01
C ALA A 83 19.10 2.45 -1.49
N ASN A 84 19.02 1.18 -1.10
CA ASN A 84 18.99 0.82 0.32
C ASN A 84 20.40 0.75 0.95
N SER A 85 21.47 0.71 0.14
CA SER A 85 22.88 0.70 0.58
C SER A 85 23.18 -0.32 1.70
N ASN A 86 22.60 -1.52 1.61
CA ASN A 86 22.70 -2.60 2.61
C ASN A 86 22.14 -2.26 4.02
N ASN A 87 21.29 -1.24 4.17
CA ASN A 87 20.60 -1.01 5.43
C ASN A 87 19.65 -2.19 5.72
N SER A 88 19.82 -2.83 6.88
CA SER A 88 19.02 -3.99 7.27
C SER A 88 17.66 -3.63 7.85
N TYR A 89 17.35 -2.35 7.95
CA TYR A 89 16.12 -1.83 8.55
C TYR A 89 15.50 -0.76 7.67
N ALA A 90 14.18 -0.74 7.66
CA ALA A 90 13.41 0.32 7.02
C ALA A 90 12.24 0.70 7.92
N GLU A 91 11.89 1.98 7.91
CA GLU A 91 10.63 2.45 8.46
C GLU A 91 9.53 2.18 7.43
N PHE A 92 8.35 1.83 7.90
CA PHE A 92 7.20 1.65 7.01
C PHE A 92 6.01 2.41 7.55
N THR A 93 5.13 2.80 6.63
CA THR A 93 3.79 3.24 6.96
C THR A 93 2.79 2.64 5.98
N LEU A 94 1.73 2.02 6.50
CA LEU A 94 0.59 1.54 5.72
C LEU A 94 -0.64 2.40 5.99
N CYS A 95 -1.34 2.77 4.92
CA CYS A 95 -2.59 3.52 4.96
C CYS A 95 -3.77 2.56 5.07
N LEU A 96 -4.59 2.74 6.10
CA LEU A 96 -5.78 1.93 6.40
C LEU A 96 -6.98 2.83 6.63
N LEU A 97 -8.17 2.23 6.71
CA LEU A 97 -9.38 2.91 7.20
C LEU A 97 -9.20 3.30 8.68
N GLU A 98 -9.59 4.52 9.04
CA GLU A 98 -9.73 4.98 10.44
C GLU A 98 -11.11 4.65 11.01
N GLN A 99 -12.13 4.64 10.14
CA GLN A 99 -13.54 4.56 10.48
C GLN A 99 -14.28 3.71 9.44
N THR A 100 -15.54 3.36 9.73
CA THR A 100 -16.33 2.42 8.92
C THR A 100 -17.65 3.00 8.45
N ASN A 101 -17.80 4.33 8.41
CA ASN A 101 -19.01 4.92 7.83
C ASN A 101 -18.88 4.99 6.31
N ASP A 102 -19.97 4.74 5.58
CA ASP A 102 -19.94 4.47 4.14
C ASP A 102 -19.36 5.63 3.32
N LYS A 103 -19.73 6.87 3.66
CA LYS A 103 -19.16 8.05 3.02
C LYS A 103 -17.64 8.12 3.21
N TYR A 104 -17.17 7.93 4.44
CA TYR A 104 -15.74 7.92 4.73
C TYR A 104 -15.00 6.83 3.95
N ILE A 105 -15.56 5.62 3.88
CA ILE A 105 -14.91 4.51 3.18
C ILE A 105 -14.79 4.85 1.70
N SER A 106 -15.86 5.36 1.08
CA SER A 106 -15.87 5.73 -0.34
C SER A 106 -14.86 6.85 -0.62
N ASP A 107 -14.92 7.93 0.16
CA ASP A 107 -13.99 9.07 0.06
C ASP A 107 -12.52 8.63 0.27
N PHE A 108 -12.26 7.65 1.16
CA PHE A 108 -10.93 7.09 1.40
C PHE A 108 -10.43 6.25 0.23
N ILE A 109 -11.28 5.38 -0.33
CA ILE A 109 -10.90 4.51 -1.43
C ILE A 109 -10.68 5.34 -2.70
N GLU A 110 -11.53 6.34 -2.97
CA GLU A 110 -11.33 7.30 -4.06
C GLU A 110 -9.96 8.00 -3.95
N GLU A 111 -9.60 8.51 -2.77
CA GLU A 111 -8.29 9.12 -2.52
C GLU A 111 -7.13 8.11 -2.68
N ALA A 112 -7.34 6.83 -2.36
CA ALA A 112 -6.34 5.82 -2.59
C ALA A 112 -6.05 5.64 -4.09
N PHE A 113 -7.03 5.73 -4.97
CA PHE A 113 -6.84 5.59 -6.43
C PHE A 113 -6.42 6.90 -7.12
N TRP A 114 -6.98 8.04 -6.72
CA TRP A 114 -6.85 9.31 -7.45
C TRP A 114 -6.41 10.49 -6.59
N GLY A 115 -5.91 10.22 -5.40
CA GLY A 115 -5.48 11.24 -4.46
C GLY A 115 -4.27 12.03 -4.90
N GLU A 116 -3.83 12.93 -4.01
CA GLU A 116 -2.70 13.84 -4.26
C GLU A 116 -1.39 13.10 -4.60
N TRP A 117 -1.25 11.83 -4.18
CA TRP A 117 -0.08 10.99 -4.46
C TRP A 117 0.18 10.78 -5.95
N THR A 118 -0.84 10.88 -6.79
CA THR A 118 -0.73 10.73 -8.25
C THR A 118 0.00 11.91 -8.91
N GLY A 119 0.08 13.06 -8.23
CA GLY A 119 0.55 14.31 -8.83
C GLY A 119 -0.32 14.80 -10.00
N GLY A 120 -1.54 14.27 -10.14
CA GLY A 120 -2.44 14.54 -11.27
C GLY A 120 -2.22 13.63 -12.49
N ASN A 121 -1.38 12.60 -12.39
CA ASN A 121 -1.14 11.63 -13.46
C ASN A 121 -2.10 10.44 -13.39
N ASP A 122 -2.27 9.74 -14.52
CA ASP A 122 -3.10 8.54 -14.59
C ASP A 122 -2.27 7.29 -14.25
N PHE A 123 -2.54 6.70 -13.09
CA PHE A 123 -1.96 5.42 -12.65
C PHE A 123 -2.89 4.22 -12.88
N GLY A 124 -3.97 4.40 -13.64
CA GLY A 124 -5.04 3.43 -13.86
C GLY A 124 -5.72 3.02 -12.56
N HIS A 125 -6.07 1.74 -12.42
CA HIS A 125 -6.67 1.22 -11.19
C HIS A 125 -5.61 0.79 -10.17
N ARG A 126 -4.65 1.66 -9.87
CA ARG A 126 -3.69 1.45 -8.78
C ARG A 126 -4.05 2.28 -7.56
N ALA A 127 -4.12 1.63 -6.41
CA ALA A 127 -4.39 2.28 -5.14
C ALA A 127 -3.10 2.46 -4.33
N TYR A 128 -2.88 3.63 -3.76
CA TYR A 128 -1.84 3.86 -2.76
C TYR A 128 -2.16 3.17 -1.45
N VAL A 129 -1.29 2.27 -1.00
CA VAL A 129 -1.49 1.50 0.24
C VAL A 129 -0.47 1.82 1.33
N GLY A 130 0.59 2.56 0.99
CA GLY A 130 1.59 3.00 1.96
C GLY A 130 2.96 3.24 1.35
N GLU A 131 3.97 3.19 2.21
CA GLU A 131 5.35 3.51 1.87
C GLU A 131 6.34 2.78 2.77
N ILE A 132 7.57 2.66 2.28
CA ILE A 132 8.75 2.25 3.03
C ILE A 132 9.82 3.31 2.85
N LEU A 133 10.38 3.79 3.96
CA LEU A 133 11.51 4.69 3.97
C LEU A 133 12.80 3.86 4.07
N ILE A 134 13.53 3.83 2.96
CA ILE A 134 14.86 3.20 2.85
C ILE A 134 15.96 4.27 2.94
N ASN A 135 17.22 3.84 2.92
CA ASN A 135 18.37 4.73 3.14
C ASN A 135 18.40 5.97 2.22
N MET A 136 18.16 5.81 0.92
CA MET A 136 18.23 6.91 -0.06
C MET A 136 16.89 7.57 -0.38
N GLY A 137 15.78 7.16 0.25
CA GLY A 137 14.48 7.80 0.01
C GLY A 137 13.26 6.94 0.32
N GLN A 138 12.11 7.41 -0.15
CA GLN A 138 10.82 6.78 0.06
C GLN A 138 10.46 5.91 -1.15
N VAL A 139 10.05 4.68 -0.88
CA VAL A 139 9.44 3.76 -1.83
C VAL A 139 7.95 3.71 -1.56
N SER A 140 7.15 3.99 -2.59
CA SER A 140 5.69 3.91 -2.49
C SER A 140 5.22 2.49 -2.77
N LEU A 141 4.22 2.06 -2.01
CA LEU A 141 3.57 0.77 -2.13
C LEU A 141 2.19 0.98 -2.75
N LEU A 142 1.94 0.31 -3.86
CA LEU A 142 0.69 0.38 -4.58
C LEU A 142 0.02 -0.99 -4.58
N PHE A 143 -1.30 -0.99 -4.77
CA PHE A 143 -2.07 -2.18 -5.08
C PHE A 143 -2.66 -2.04 -6.47
N ASN A 144 -2.41 -3.01 -7.35
CA ASN A 144 -2.97 -3.04 -8.68
C ASN A 144 -4.30 -3.80 -8.68
N ASN A 145 -5.40 -3.07 -8.92
CA ASN A 145 -6.73 -3.65 -8.89
C ASN A 145 -7.02 -4.58 -10.08
N ASP A 146 -6.31 -4.42 -11.20
CA ASP A 146 -6.52 -5.25 -12.37
C ASP A 146 -5.85 -6.62 -12.23
N THR A 147 -4.70 -6.69 -11.54
CA THR A 147 -3.96 -7.95 -11.33
C THR A 147 -4.13 -8.56 -9.94
N GLY A 148 -4.54 -7.74 -8.96
CA GLY A 148 -4.59 -8.12 -7.55
C GLY A 148 -3.23 -8.12 -6.84
N GLU A 149 -2.17 -7.69 -7.52
CA GLU A 149 -0.79 -7.70 -7.01
C GLU A 149 -0.49 -6.44 -6.18
N PHE A 150 0.39 -6.59 -5.19
CA PHE A 150 1.01 -5.48 -4.48
C PHE A 150 2.33 -5.14 -5.16
N GLU A 151 2.51 -3.86 -5.44
CA GLU A 151 3.58 -3.34 -6.27
C GLU A 151 4.37 -2.28 -5.50
N TRP A 152 5.59 -2.01 -5.96
CA TRP A 152 6.35 -0.86 -5.50
C TRP A 152 6.81 0.02 -6.65
N VAL A 153 6.85 1.32 -6.37
CA VAL A 153 7.31 2.36 -7.28
C VAL A 153 8.14 3.38 -6.51
N ASP A 154 9.15 3.91 -7.16
CA ASP A 154 9.84 5.10 -6.69
C ASP A 154 9.47 6.27 -7.59
N PHE A 155 8.78 7.26 -7.02
CA PHE A 155 8.35 8.47 -7.69
C PHE A 155 9.50 9.48 -7.88
N GLY A 156 10.55 9.44 -7.06
CA GLY A 156 11.68 10.37 -7.17
C GLY A 156 12.50 10.16 -8.45
N TYR A 157 12.62 8.90 -8.88
CA TYR A 157 13.29 8.51 -10.12
C TYR A 157 12.35 7.74 -11.07
N GLY A 158 11.03 7.92 -10.88
CA GLY A 158 9.89 7.38 -11.63
C GLY A 158 9.66 8.07 -12.97
N ASN A 159 9.23 7.33 -13.98
CA ASN A 159 8.59 7.95 -15.15
C ASN A 159 7.09 8.09 -14.83
N PHE A 160 6.62 9.30 -14.52
CA PHE A 160 5.22 9.58 -14.20
C PHE A 160 4.31 9.52 -15.42
N ASP A 161 4.86 9.71 -16.62
CA ASP A 161 4.07 9.93 -17.83
C ASP A 161 3.67 8.62 -18.53
N THR A 162 4.34 7.50 -18.21
CA THR A 162 4.16 6.23 -18.93
C THR A 162 3.69 5.13 -17.99
N TYR A 163 2.39 4.83 -18.06
CA TYR A 163 1.72 3.79 -17.25
C TYR A 163 2.43 2.42 -17.31
N SER A 164 2.95 2.02 -18.47
CA SER A 164 3.64 0.73 -18.64
C SER A 164 5.02 0.65 -17.96
N ASP A 165 5.60 1.81 -17.62
CA ASP A 165 6.92 1.86 -16.97
C ASP A 165 6.80 1.63 -15.45
N ASN A 166 5.58 1.61 -14.92
CA ASN A 166 5.27 1.30 -13.53
C ASN A 166 4.44 0.01 -13.44
N PRO A 167 4.71 -0.89 -12.47
CA PRO A 167 5.62 -0.70 -11.33
C PRO A 167 7.08 -1.06 -11.61
N TYR A 168 7.96 -0.79 -10.65
CA TYR A 168 9.36 -1.23 -10.70
C TYR A 168 9.53 -2.69 -10.27
N GLY A 169 8.64 -3.18 -9.41
CA GLY A 169 8.54 -4.59 -9.08
C GLY A 169 7.27 -4.96 -8.33
N ILE A 170 7.02 -6.25 -8.29
CA ILE A 170 5.94 -6.90 -7.56
C ILE A 170 6.47 -7.32 -6.18
N VAL A 171 5.76 -6.89 -5.14
CA VAL A 171 6.05 -7.22 -3.74
C VAL A 171 5.37 -8.53 -3.34
N ALA A 172 4.10 -8.72 -3.72
CA ALA A 172 3.32 -9.88 -3.34
C ALA A 172 2.11 -10.08 -4.25
N ASP A 173 1.62 -11.32 -4.36
CA ASP A 173 0.49 -11.66 -5.23
C ASP A 173 -0.86 -11.58 -4.49
N ASN A 174 -0.82 -11.45 -3.16
CA ASN A 174 -2.01 -11.33 -2.32
C ASN A 174 -1.72 -10.62 -0.99
N THR A 175 -2.80 -10.29 -0.28
CA THR A 175 -2.76 -9.53 0.97
C THR A 175 -1.97 -10.23 2.05
N GLN A 176 -2.16 -11.52 2.28
CA GLN A 176 -1.46 -12.20 3.36
C GLN A 176 0.06 -12.26 3.10
N GLU A 177 0.45 -12.55 1.86
CA GLU A 177 1.85 -12.51 1.46
C GLU A 177 2.46 -11.12 1.63
N PHE A 178 1.76 -10.07 1.20
CA PHE A 178 2.17 -8.68 1.40
C PHE A 178 2.40 -8.37 2.88
N LEU A 179 1.44 -8.71 3.74
CA LEU A 179 1.54 -8.48 5.18
C LEU A 179 2.71 -9.27 5.82
N ASN A 180 3.06 -10.44 5.28
CA ASN A 180 4.18 -11.24 5.75
C ASN A 180 5.55 -10.63 5.40
N LYS A 181 5.63 -9.68 4.46
CA LYS A 181 6.87 -8.94 4.17
C LYS A 181 7.31 -8.03 5.32
N PHE A 182 6.38 -7.61 6.18
CA PHE A 182 6.63 -6.71 7.30
C PHE A 182 7.13 -7.46 8.54
N LYS A 183 8.43 -7.81 8.52
CA LYS A 183 9.14 -8.50 9.61
C LYS A 183 9.51 -7.51 10.73
N LEU A 184 8.59 -7.28 11.65
CA LEU A 184 8.76 -6.32 12.74
C LEU A 184 9.97 -6.61 13.61
N VAL A 185 10.65 -5.53 14.01
CA VAL A 185 11.66 -5.56 15.06
C VAL A 185 10.95 -5.30 16.38
N ASP A 186 11.09 -6.23 17.35
CA ASP A 186 10.70 -5.94 18.73
C ASP A 186 11.82 -5.07 19.33
N ILE A 187 11.51 -3.78 19.58
CA ILE A 187 12.41 -2.80 20.22
C ILE A 187 12.04 -2.70 21.69
#